data_AF-A0A4Y2C8X3-F1
#
_entry.id   AF-A0A4Y2C8X3-F1
#
_cell.length_a   1.000
_cell.length_b   1.000
_cell.length_c   1.000
_cell.angle_alpha   90.00
_cell.angle_beta   90.00
_cell.angle_gamma   90.00
#
_symmetry.space_group_name_H-M   'P 1'
#
loop_
_entity.id
_entity.type
_entity.pdbx_description
1 polymer ?
#
loop_
_entity_poly.entity_id
_entity_poly.type
_entity_poly.pdbx_seq_one_letter_code
_entity_poly.pdbx_strand_id
1 'polypeptide(L)'
;MKLSSSEKFPLKFCCHRWLENVPCAERAIEIWTDICKYVSKVDYGDLLKVTCQSCCIIAQAAKDKLITVKLNFFLSVAKMLQPFSVLCQSYKPLVPFLAGDLFTLVKNMLEHFQVLKHDKCKSIDSISSLCSFYFADVANFNCANKVSIGFIGDELLKKKRAKKEASDKDVLDLKRDCQRFILRMLQTLMGKVSHFILYC
;
A
#
# COMPACT_ATOMS: atom_id res chain seq x y z
N MET A 1 -22.31 -26.23 10.84
CA MET A 1 -22.72 -25.09 10.00
C MET A 1 -21.54 -24.72 9.09
N LYS A 2 -21.67 -24.83 7.76
CA LYS A 2 -20.59 -24.48 6.81
C LYS A 2 -20.82 -23.04 6.33
N LEU A 3 -19.93 -22.12 6.72
CA LEU A 3 -20.06 -20.67 6.47
C LEU A 3 -19.57 -20.23 5.09
N SER A 4 -18.53 -20.90 4.60
CA SER A 4 -17.97 -20.74 3.26
C SER A 4 -17.60 -22.12 2.71
N SER A 5 -17.60 -22.25 1.38
CA SER A 5 -17.01 -23.39 0.67
C SER A 5 -15.49 -23.30 0.55
N SER A 6 -14.91 -22.12 0.85
CA SER A 6 -13.47 -21.90 0.87
C SER A 6 -12.83 -22.55 2.09
N GLU A 7 -11.78 -23.34 1.85
CA GLU A 7 -10.91 -23.92 2.88
C GLU A 7 -9.67 -23.04 3.14
N LYS A 8 -9.64 -21.83 2.56
CA LYS A 8 -8.49 -20.93 2.65
C LYS A 8 -8.56 -20.10 3.93
N PHE A 9 -7.52 -20.21 4.74
CA PHE A 9 -7.35 -19.44 5.97
C PHE A 9 -6.42 -18.23 5.78
N PRO A 10 -6.49 -17.21 6.66
CA PRO A 10 -5.50 -16.14 6.69
C PRO A 10 -4.08 -16.68 6.78
N LEU A 11 -3.14 -16.04 6.09
CA LEU A 11 -1.70 -16.33 6.23
C LEU A 11 -1.11 -15.51 7.37
N LYS A 12 -0.01 -16.00 7.95
CA LYS A 12 0.70 -15.31 9.02
C LYS A 12 1.39 -14.05 8.48
N PHE A 13 0.89 -12.89 8.87
CA PHE A 13 1.51 -11.60 8.55
C PHE A 13 2.81 -11.41 9.35
N CYS A 14 3.86 -10.89 8.69
CA CYS A 14 5.14 -10.58 9.33
C CYS A 14 5.41 -9.07 9.31
N CYS A 15 5.36 -8.42 10.47
CA CYS A 15 5.58 -6.97 10.57
C CYS A 15 7.00 -6.52 10.19
N HIS A 16 8.00 -7.42 10.30
CA HIS A 16 9.41 -7.11 10.02
C HIS A 16 9.88 -7.60 8.64
N ARG A 17 9.22 -8.60 8.03
CA ARG A 17 9.58 -9.16 6.72
C ARG A 17 8.50 -8.88 5.68
N TRP A 18 8.55 -7.69 5.11
CA TRP A 18 7.52 -7.22 4.18
C TRP A 18 7.44 -8.02 2.88
N LEU A 19 8.53 -8.69 2.48
CA LEU A 19 8.54 -9.63 1.34
C LEU A 19 7.51 -10.76 1.49
N GLU A 20 7.31 -11.23 2.71
CA GLU A 20 6.38 -12.32 3.02
C GLU A 20 4.92 -11.83 3.07
N ASN A 21 4.69 -10.51 3.00
CA ASN A 21 3.37 -9.92 3.15
C ASN A 21 2.59 -9.78 1.84
N VAL A 22 3.22 -9.95 0.67
CA VAL A 22 2.50 -9.97 -0.62
C VAL A 22 1.48 -11.13 -0.64
N PRO A 23 1.86 -12.40 -0.39
CA PRO A 23 0.90 -13.49 -0.28
C PRO A 23 -0.15 -13.28 0.80
N CYS A 24 0.22 -12.65 1.92
CA CYS A 24 -0.71 -12.35 3.01
C CYS A 24 -1.79 -11.35 2.57
N ALA A 25 -1.42 -10.30 1.86
CA ALA A 25 -2.36 -9.32 1.33
C ALA A 25 -3.27 -9.91 0.24
N GLU A 26 -2.70 -10.73 -0.65
CA GLU A 26 -3.49 -11.45 -1.66
C GLU A 26 -4.52 -12.38 -0.99
N ARG A 27 -4.08 -13.15 0.01
CA ARG A 27 -4.99 -14.02 0.78
C ARG A 27 -6.06 -13.20 1.51
N ALA A 28 -5.70 -12.07 2.11
CA ALA A 28 -6.64 -11.21 2.81
C ALA A 28 -7.72 -10.66 1.87
N ILE A 29 -7.36 -10.26 0.64
CA ILE A 29 -8.31 -9.83 -0.39
C ILE A 29 -9.20 -10.99 -0.83
N GLU A 30 -8.61 -12.16 -1.07
CA GLU A 30 -9.30 -13.37 -1.51
C GLU A 30 -10.41 -13.80 -0.54
N ILE A 31 -10.12 -13.86 0.76
CA ILE A 31 -11.08 -14.34 1.77
C ILE A 31 -11.97 -13.23 2.33
N TRP A 32 -11.80 -11.97 1.88
CA TRP A 32 -12.47 -10.81 2.50
C TRP A 32 -13.99 -10.93 2.47
N THR A 33 -14.54 -11.46 1.38
CA THR A 33 -15.99 -11.63 1.23
C THR A 33 -16.56 -12.61 2.27
N ASP A 34 -15.82 -13.68 2.58
CA ASP A 34 -16.21 -14.66 3.59
C ASP A 34 -16.04 -14.12 5.00
N ILE A 35 -15.02 -13.28 5.25
CA ILE A 35 -14.87 -12.54 6.50
C ILE A 35 -16.10 -11.64 6.73
N CYS A 36 -16.52 -10.88 5.72
CA CYS A 36 -17.71 -10.03 5.85
C CYS A 36 -18.97 -10.85 6.16
N LYS A 37 -19.18 -11.99 5.48
CA LYS A 37 -20.31 -12.90 5.79
C LYS A 37 -20.28 -13.39 7.23
N TYR A 38 -19.09 -13.76 7.74
CA TYR A 38 -18.92 -14.20 9.13
C TYR A 38 -19.29 -13.08 10.10
N VAL A 39 -18.72 -11.88 9.93
CA VAL A 39 -19.02 -10.72 10.79
C VAL A 39 -20.51 -10.40 10.78
N SER A 40 -21.15 -10.39 9.61
CA SER A 40 -22.60 -10.13 9.53
C SER A 40 -23.42 -11.14 10.32
N LYS A 41 -23.11 -12.44 10.24
CA LYS A 41 -23.83 -13.48 11.00
C LYS A 41 -23.63 -13.35 12.51
N VAL A 42 -22.43 -12.95 12.95
CA VAL A 42 -22.19 -12.63 14.36
C VAL A 42 -23.02 -11.42 14.80
N ASP A 43 -23.08 -10.37 13.97
CA ASP A 43 -23.85 -9.15 14.26
C ASP A 43 -25.37 -9.41 14.30
N TYR A 44 -25.89 -10.33 13.47
CA TYR A 44 -27.31 -10.73 13.47
C TYR A 44 -27.68 -11.72 14.59
N GLY A 45 -26.70 -12.25 15.34
CA GLY A 45 -26.93 -13.23 16.41
C GLY A 45 -27.05 -14.69 15.94
N ASP A 46 -26.81 -14.97 14.66
CA ASP A 46 -26.79 -16.34 14.11
C ASP A 46 -25.58 -17.14 14.59
N LEU A 47 -24.52 -16.45 15.05
CA LEU A 47 -23.29 -17.04 15.58
C LEU A 47 -22.95 -16.44 16.93
N LEU A 48 -22.26 -17.22 17.77
CA LEU A 48 -21.75 -16.75 19.05
C LEU A 48 -20.81 -15.55 18.87
N LYS A 49 -21.04 -14.50 19.67
CA LYS A 49 -20.19 -13.33 19.70
C LYS A 49 -18.84 -13.67 20.33
N VAL A 50 -17.78 -13.59 19.53
CA VAL A 50 -16.40 -13.72 20.00
C VAL A 50 -15.87 -12.34 20.38
N THR A 51 -15.47 -12.15 21.63
CA THR A 51 -15.06 -10.85 22.20
C THR A 51 -13.56 -10.60 22.19
N CYS A 52 -12.77 -11.48 21.58
CA CYS A 52 -11.32 -11.30 21.52
C CYS A 52 -10.92 -10.13 20.62
N GLN A 53 -9.74 -9.56 20.90
CA GLN A 53 -9.26 -8.35 20.24
C GLN A 53 -9.14 -8.50 18.72
N SER A 54 -8.71 -9.66 18.21
CA SER A 54 -8.61 -9.92 16.77
C SER A 54 -9.98 -9.91 16.09
N CYS A 55 -11.00 -10.50 16.69
CA CYS A 55 -12.38 -10.44 16.18
C CYS A 55 -12.92 -9.01 16.18
N CYS A 56 -12.65 -8.22 17.22
CA CYS A 56 -13.03 -6.81 17.27
C CYS A 56 -12.38 -5.99 16.14
N ILE A 57 -11.09 -6.21 15.86
CA ILE A 57 -10.36 -5.55 14.76
C ILE A 57 -10.99 -5.92 13.41
N ILE A 58 -11.28 -7.20 13.19
CA ILE A 58 -11.90 -7.67 11.95
C ILE A 58 -13.31 -7.06 11.77
N ALA A 59 -14.12 -7.04 12.83
CA ALA A 59 -15.46 -6.45 12.80
C ALA A 59 -15.41 -4.93 12.51
N GLN A 60 -14.44 -4.22 13.07
CA GLN A 60 -14.21 -2.80 12.75
C GLN A 60 -13.77 -2.61 11.29
N ALA A 61 -12.84 -3.43 10.81
CA ALA A 61 -12.36 -3.37 9.43
C ALA A 61 -13.46 -3.72 8.42
N ALA A 62 -14.38 -4.63 8.76
CA ALA A 62 -15.54 -4.96 7.93
C ALA A 62 -16.54 -3.79 7.78
N LYS A 63 -16.55 -2.84 8.73
CA LYS A 63 -17.35 -1.61 8.64
C LYS A 63 -16.72 -0.54 7.76
N ASP A 64 -15.42 -0.64 7.49
CA ASP A 64 -14.73 0.26 6.58
C ASP A 64 -15.05 -0.09 5.12
N LYS A 65 -15.87 0.77 4.50
CA LYS A 65 -16.36 0.58 3.12
C LYS A 65 -15.25 0.60 2.07
N LEU A 66 -14.08 1.14 2.42
CA LEU A 66 -12.90 1.29 1.57
C LEU A 66 -11.78 0.29 1.91
N ILE A 67 -11.99 -0.64 2.82
CA ILE A 67 -10.97 -1.60 3.25
C ILE A 67 -10.37 -2.41 2.10
N THR A 68 -11.18 -2.85 1.14
CA THR A 68 -10.69 -3.60 -0.02
C THR A 68 -9.82 -2.73 -0.94
N VAL A 69 -10.11 -1.43 -1.02
CA VAL A 69 -9.26 -0.47 -1.73
C VAL A 69 -7.92 -0.32 -0.99
N LYS A 70 -7.95 -0.15 0.34
CA LYS A 70 -6.74 -0.03 1.18
C LYS A 70 -5.86 -1.27 1.07
N LEU A 71 -6.45 -2.47 1.07
CA LEU A 71 -5.72 -3.73 0.87
C LEU A 71 -5.06 -3.80 -0.51
N ASN A 72 -5.75 -3.35 -1.57
CA ASN A 72 -5.19 -3.33 -2.92
C ASN A 72 -4.09 -2.27 -3.09
N PHE A 73 -4.22 -1.11 -2.43
CA PHE A 73 -3.16 -0.13 -2.34
C PHE A 73 -1.91 -0.72 -1.68
N PHE A 74 -2.08 -1.33 -0.50
CA PHE A 74 -1.00 -2.01 0.21
C PHE A 74 -0.33 -3.08 -0.66
N LEU A 75 -1.14 -3.92 -1.33
CA LEU A 75 -0.63 -4.94 -2.25
C LEU A 75 0.17 -4.32 -3.41
N SER A 76 -0.30 -3.21 -3.98
CA SER A 76 0.41 -2.50 -5.06
C SER A 76 1.76 -1.97 -4.59
N VAL A 77 1.84 -1.39 -3.39
CA VAL A 77 3.10 -0.94 -2.78
C VAL A 77 4.02 -2.14 -2.54
N ALA A 78 3.51 -3.19 -1.90
CA ALA A 78 4.28 -4.37 -1.54
C ALA A 78 4.87 -5.06 -2.77
N LYS A 79 4.10 -5.21 -3.85
CA LYS A 79 4.57 -5.77 -5.13
C LYS A 79 5.66 -4.92 -5.78
N MET A 80 5.62 -3.60 -5.62
CA MET A 80 6.66 -2.72 -6.16
C MET A 80 7.96 -2.78 -5.36
N LEU A 81 7.86 -2.92 -4.03
CA LEU A 81 9.02 -3.06 -3.14
C LEU A 81 9.65 -4.46 -3.19
N GLN A 82 8.87 -5.48 -3.57
CA GLN A 82 9.28 -6.87 -3.48
C GLN A 82 10.53 -7.20 -4.31
N PRO A 83 10.63 -6.86 -5.61
CA PRO A 83 11.82 -7.15 -6.40
C PRO A 83 13.09 -6.52 -5.81
N PHE A 84 13.01 -5.25 -5.40
CA PHE A 84 14.12 -4.53 -4.79
C PHE A 84 14.56 -5.17 -3.46
N SER A 85 13.60 -5.59 -2.64
CA SER A 85 13.87 -6.23 -1.35
C SER A 85 14.46 -7.63 -1.52
N VAL A 86 13.99 -8.42 -2.49
CA VAL A 86 14.58 -9.73 -2.83
C VAL A 86 16.03 -9.55 -3.28
N LEU A 87 16.28 -8.55 -4.12
CA LEU A 87 17.63 -8.23 -4.57
C LEU A 87 18.50 -7.91 -3.35
N CYS A 88 18.15 -6.92 -2.54
CA CYS A 88 18.93 -6.50 -1.37
C CYS A 88 19.17 -7.60 -0.31
N GLN A 89 18.33 -8.63 -0.27
CA GLN A 89 18.48 -9.78 0.65
C GLN A 89 19.22 -10.96 0.03
N SER A 90 19.66 -10.85 -1.23
CA SER A 90 20.51 -11.85 -1.85
C SER A 90 21.96 -11.71 -1.40
N TYR A 91 22.71 -12.81 -1.40
CA TYR A 91 24.14 -12.84 -1.08
C TYR A 91 25.04 -12.28 -2.22
N LYS A 92 24.48 -11.50 -3.14
CA LYS A 92 25.21 -10.94 -4.30
C LYS A 92 25.87 -9.60 -3.92
N PRO A 93 27.00 -9.23 -4.56
CA PRO A 93 27.63 -7.93 -4.34
C PRO A 93 26.82 -6.83 -5.06
N LEU A 94 25.80 -6.31 -4.38
CA LEU A 94 24.81 -5.39 -4.97
C LEU A 94 25.10 -3.91 -4.78
N VAL A 95 26.10 -3.58 -3.96
CA VAL A 95 26.51 -2.19 -3.69
C VAL A 95 26.69 -1.36 -4.97
N PRO A 96 27.34 -1.87 -6.05
CA PRO A 96 27.51 -1.09 -7.28
C PRO A 96 26.21 -0.74 -8.00
N PHE A 97 25.14 -1.53 -7.82
CA PHE A 97 23.86 -1.37 -8.53
C PHE A 97 22.81 -0.65 -7.68
N LEU A 98 23.02 -0.58 -6.36
CA LEU A 98 22.05 -0.09 -5.38
C LEU A 98 21.48 1.29 -5.74
N ALA A 99 22.32 2.24 -6.17
CA ALA A 99 21.88 3.59 -6.50
C ALA A 99 20.95 3.61 -7.73
N GLY A 100 21.27 2.82 -8.77
CA GLY A 100 20.46 2.70 -9.97
C GLY A 100 19.14 1.97 -9.74
N ASP A 101 19.18 0.87 -8.97
CA ASP A 101 17.99 0.11 -8.59
C ASP A 101 17.06 0.94 -7.72
N LEU A 102 17.62 1.70 -6.77
CA LEU A 102 16.84 2.61 -5.94
C LEU A 102 16.22 3.74 -6.75
N PHE A 103 16.98 4.37 -7.65
CA PHE A 103 16.45 5.40 -8.53
C PHE A 103 15.25 4.88 -9.32
N THR A 104 15.40 3.69 -9.91
CA THR A 104 14.33 3.03 -10.66
C THR A 104 13.11 2.76 -9.79
N LEU A 105 13.30 2.21 -8.58
CA LEU A 105 12.21 1.95 -7.64
C LEU A 105 11.46 3.25 -7.26
N VAL A 106 12.19 4.28 -6.85
CA VAL A 106 11.59 5.55 -6.41
C VAL A 106 10.88 6.23 -7.57
N LYS A 107 11.50 6.27 -8.75
CA LYS A 107 10.89 6.85 -9.95
C LYS A 107 9.58 6.15 -10.31
N ASN A 108 9.59 4.82 -10.34
CA ASN A 108 8.39 4.02 -10.61
C ASN A 108 7.29 4.27 -9.57
N MET A 109 7.63 4.40 -8.28
CA MET A 109 6.67 4.73 -7.23
C MET A 109 6.03 6.10 -7.43
N LEU A 110 6.84 7.11 -7.75
CA LEU A 110 6.37 8.47 -7.95
C LEU A 110 5.41 8.58 -9.13
N GLU A 111 5.74 7.91 -10.24
CA GLU A 111 4.94 7.89 -11.46
C GLU A 111 3.66 7.07 -11.30
N HIS A 112 3.76 5.88 -10.72
CA HIS A 112 2.61 4.97 -10.55
C HIS A 112 1.55 5.55 -9.61
N PHE A 113 1.95 6.16 -8.49
CA PHE A 113 1.00 6.75 -7.54
C PHE A 113 0.69 8.22 -7.80
N GLN A 114 1.38 8.86 -8.75
CA GLN A 114 1.16 10.26 -9.17
C GLN A 114 1.17 11.27 -8.00
N VAL A 115 2.06 11.06 -7.03
CA VAL A 115 2.08 11.82 -5.77
C VAL A 115 2.70 13.21 -5.90
N LEU A 116 3.50 13.45 -6.94
CA LEU A 116 4.12 14.74 -7.27
C LEU A 116 3.44 15.39 -8.47
N LYS A 117 3.60 16.72 -8.59
CA LYS A 117 3.28 17.44 -9.82
C LYS A 117 4.13 16.89 -10.97
N HIS A 118 3.55 16.91 -12.17
CA HIS A 118 4.15 16.27 -13.35
C HIS A 118 5.51 16.87 -13.73
N ASP A 119 5.66 18.19 -13.67
CA ASP A 119 6.94 18.89 -13.88
C ASP A 119 8.00 18.45 -12.85
N LYS A 120 7.62 18.33 -11.57
CA LYS A 120 8.51 17.91 -10.48
C LYS A 120 8.90 16.44 -10.56
N CYS A 121 7.98 15.58 -10.96
CA CYS A 121 8.31 14.18 -11.20
C CYS A 121 9.29 14.06 -12.39
N LYS A 122 9.08 14.82 -13.47
CA LYS A 122 9.98 14.85 -14.63
C LYS A 122 11.38 15.37 -14.31
N SER A 123 11.51 16.34 -13.41
CA SER A 123 12.84 16.84 -13.00
C SER A 123 13.68 15.83 -12.20
N ILE A 124 13.06 14.74 -11.72
CA ILE A 124 13.79 13.62 -11.13
C ILE A 124 14.10 12.62 -12.25
N ASP A 125 15.22 12.86 -12.92
CA ASP A 125 15.69 12.17 -14.13
C ASP A 125 17.03 11.44 -13.94
N SER A 126 17.68 11.63 -12.80
CA SER A 126 18.97 11.04 -12.47
C SER A 126 19.09 10.75 -10.97
N ILE A 127 20.11 9.96 -10.60
CA ILE A 127 20.42 9.68 -9.19
C ILE A 127 20.72 10.99 -8.44
N SER A 128 21.44 11.93 -9.05
CA SER A 128 21.80 13.22 -8.44
C SER A 128 20.56 14.09 -8.17
N SER A 129 19.65 14.20 -9.15
CA SER A 129 18.40 14.95 -8.96
C SER A 129 17.47 14.27 -7.94
N LEU A 130 17.50 12.95 -7.83
CA LEU A 130 16.80 12.22 -6.76
C LEU A 130 17.40 12.48 -5.37
N CYS A 131 18.73 12.40 -5.22
CA CYS A 131 19.41 12.60 -3.93
C CYS A 131 19.24 14.02 -3.37
N SER A 132 19.08 15.01 -4.24
CA SER A 132 18.85 16.41 -3.87
C SER A 132 17.37 16.75 -3.67
N PHE A 133 16.45 15.85 -4.01
CA PHE A 133 15.02 16.12 -3.92
C PHE A 133 14.50 16.04 -2.48
N TYR A 134 13.82 17.10 -2.02
CA TYR A 134 13.22 17.14 -0.69
C TYR A 134 11.75 16.70 -0.69
N PHE A 135 11.51 15.47 -0.21
CA PHE A 135 10.19 14.82 -0.20
C PHE A 135 9.16 15.38 0.80
N ALA A 136 9.51 16.40 1.59
CA ALA A 136 8.59 17.03 2.54
C ALA A 136 8.10 18.42 2.08
N ASP A 137 8.56 18.92 0.93
CA ASP A 137 8.05 20.17 0.38
C ASP A 137 6.70 19.96 -0.31
N VAL A 138 5.64 20.41 0.38
CA VAL A 138 4.24 20.31 -0.04
C VAL A 138 3.99 21.04 -1.36
N ALA A 139 4.81 22.05 -1.72
CA ALA A 139 4.67 22.77 -2.98
C ALA A 139 4.90 21.85 -4.20
N ASN A 140 5.63 20.74 -4.03
CA ASN A 140 5.89 19.77 -5.09
C ASN A 140 4.80 18.70 -5.24
N PHE A 141 3.90 18.60 -4.26
CA PHE A 141 2.90 17.53 -4.22
C PHE A 141 1.76 17.78 -5.19
N ASN A 142 1.24 16.70 -5.75
CA ASN A 142 0.04 16.75 -6.56
C ASN A 142 -1.19 17.00 -5.69
N CYS A 143 -2.27 17.49 -6.29
CA CYS A 143 -3.56 17.56 -5.59
C CYS A 143 -4.05 16.14 -5.27
N ALA A 144 -4.63 15.93 -4.08
CA ALA A 144 -5.07 14.61 -3.63
C ALA A 144 -6.06 13.94 -4.60
N ASN A 145 -6.87 14.69 -5.35
CA ASN A 145 -7.78 14.12 -6.35
C ASN A 145 -7.06 13.42 -7.51
N LYS A 146 -5.84 13.86 -7.86
CA LYS A 146 -5.00 13.34 -8.94
C LYS A 146 -4.11 12.17 -8.51
N VAL A 147 -3.95 11.92 -7.21
CA VAL A 147 -3.18 10.78 -6.70
C VAL A 147 -3.84 9.48 -7.14
N SER A 148 -3.05 8.52 -7.63
CA SER A 148 -3.51 7.18 -7.97
C SER A 148 -3.37 6.24 -6.77
N ILE A 149 -4.29 5.29 -6.64
CA ILE A 149 -4.23 4.20 -5.65
C ILE A 149 -3.70 2.91 -6.30
N GLY A 150 -3.08 3.04 -7.49
CA GLY A 150 -2.72 1.93 -8.36
C GLY A 150 -3.92 1.45 -9.20
N PHE A 151 -3.63 0.70 -10.27
CA PHE A 151 -4.62 0.29 -11.27
C PHE A 151 -5.89 -0.33 -10.68
N ILE A 152 -5.73 -1.40 -9.87
CA ILE A 152 -6.87 -2.11 -9.25
C ILE A 152 -7.56 -1.23 -8.19
N GLY A 153 -6.78 -0.49 -7.40
CA GLY A 153 -7.31 0.41 -6.36
C GLY A 153 -8.20 1.51 -6.95
N ASP A 154 -7.76 2.13 -8.05
CA ASP A 154 -8.53 3.15 -8.77
C ASP A 154 -9.80 2.58 -9.40
N GLU A 155 -9.74 1.36 -9.96
CA GLU A 155 -10.92 0.67 -10.50
C GLU A 155 -11.95 0.38 -9.40
N LEU A 156 -11.51 -0.13 -8.25
CA LEU A 156 -12.38 -0.38 -7.10
C LEU A 156 -12.99 0.90 -6.57
N LEU A 157 -12.22 2.00 -6.47
CA LEU A 157 -12.74 3.30 -6.05
C LEU A 157 -13.80 3.84 -7.02
N LYS A 158 -13.58 3.71 -8.32
CA LYS A 158 -14.58 4.09 -9.34
C LYS A 158 -15.88 3.30 -9.15
N LYS A 159 -15.79 1.98 -8.95
CA LYS A 159 -16.97 1.12 -8.66
C LYS A 159 -17.69 1.54 -7.37
N LYS A 160 -16.94 1.82 -6.29
CA LYS A 160 -17.50 2.27 -5.00
C LYS A 160 -18.21 3.61 -5.09
N ARG A 161 -17.65 4.57 -5.85
CA ARG A 161 -18.30 5.86 -6.14
C ARG A 161 -19.58 5.68 -6.96
N ALA A 162 -19.54 4.87 -8.02
CA ALA A 162 -20.70 4.62 -8.86
C ALA A 162 -21.88 4.02 -8.08
N LYS A 163 -21.58 3.16 -7.10
CA LYS A 163 -22.57 2.57 -6.18
C LYS A 163 -22.97 3.47 -5.01
N LYS A 164 -22.44 4.69 -4.91
CA LYS A 164 -22.63 5.61 -3.77
C LYS A 164 -22.25 5.01 -2.41
N GLU A 165 -21.33 4.04 -2.41
CA GLU A 165 -20.84 3.39 -1.18
C GLU A 165 -19.76 4.22 -0.49
N ALA A 166 -19.06 5.09 -1.22
CA ALA A 166 -18.07 6.02 -0.70
C ALA A 166 -18.40 7.45 -1.13
N SER A 167 -18.35 8.40 -0.20
CA SER A 167 -18.51 9.81 -0.51
C SER A 167 -17.25 10.37 -1.19
N ASP A 168 -17.37 11.53 -1.85
CA ASP A 168 -16.21 12.21 -2.43
C ASP A 168 -15.19 12.61 -1.35
N LYS A 169 -15.67 12.94 -0.14
CA LYS A 169 -14.81 13.21 1.01
C LYS A 169 -14.01 11.97 1.41
N ASP A 170 -14.65 10.81 1.57
CA ASP A 170 -13.96 9.56 1.95
C ASP A 170 -12.86 9.21 0.95
N VAL A 171 -13.13 9.40 -0.34
CA VAL A 171 -12.15 9.10 -1.40
C VAL A 171 -11.00 10.10 -1.39
N LEU A 172 -11.29 11.39 -1.19
CA LEU A 172 -10.25 12.42 -1.13
C LEU A 172 -9.34 12.22 0.09
N ASP A 173 -9.93 11.89 1.24
CA ASP A 173 -9.19 11.62 2.47
C ASP A 173 -8.32 10.36 2.31
N LEU A 174 -8.85 9.27 1.73
CA LEU A 174 -8.05 8.09 1.41
C LEU A 174 -6.87 8.43 0.49
N LYS A 175 -7.11 9.18 -0.59
CA LYS A 175 -6.03 9.57 -1.52
C LYS A 175 -4.97 10.43 -0.84
N ARG A 176 -5.37 11.33 0.07
CA ARG A 176 -4.44 12.12 0.87
C ARG A 176 -3.60 11.23 1.80
N ASP A 177 -4.20 10.23 2.42
CA ASP A 177 -3.49 9.28 3.29
C ASP A 177 -2.51 8.41 2.49
N CYS A 178 -2.93 7.91 1.32
CA CYS A 178 -2.04 7.17 0.40
C CYS A 178 -0.87 8.04 -0.08
N GLN A 179 -1.12 9.29 -0.46
CA GLN A 179 -0.06 10.23 -0.85
C GLN A 179 0.95 10.44 0.28
N ARG A 180 0.44 10.72 1.49
CA ARG A 180 1.28 10.90 2.69
C ARG A 180 2.09 9.65 2.99
N PHE A 181 1.48 8.46 2.86
CA PHE A 181 2.16 7.19 3.07
C PHE A 181 3.34 7.03 2.10
N ILE A 182 3.13 7.20 0.79
CA ILE A 182 4.18 7.05 -0.22
C ILE A 182 5.30 8.05 0.03
N LEU A 183 4.98 9.34 0.22
CA LEU A 183 5.99 10.38 0.42
C LEU A 183 6.83 10.14 1.68
N ARG A 184 6.20 9.75 2.81
CA ARG A 184 6.94 9.40 4.05
C ARG A 184 7.83 8.17 3.88
N MET A 185 7.33 7.16 3.18
CA MET A 185 8.10 5.95 2.89
C MET A 185 9.31 6.27 2.02
N LEU A 186 9.14 7.06 0.95
CA LEU A 186 10.23 7.50 0.08
C LEU A 186 11.23 8.39 0.84
N GLN A 187 10.77 9.32 1.67
CA GLN A 187 11.62 10.13 2.53
C GLN A 187 12.46 9.26 3.48
N THR A 188 11.85 8.24 4.09
CA THR A 188 12.54 7.31 5.00
C THR A 188 13.57 6.46 4.26
N LEU A 189 13.21 5.98 3.06
CA LEU A 189 14.10 5.20 2.21
C LEU A 189 15.31 6.02 1.79
N MET A 190 15.10 7.24 1.28
CA MET A 190 16.17 8.15 0.88
C MET A 190 17.04 8.56 2.07
N GLY A 191 16.46 8.81 3.25
CA GLY A 191 17.23 9.13 4.45
C GLY A 191 18.20 8.01 4.87
N LYS A 192 17.81 6.74 4.71
CA LYS A 192 18.69 5.60 4.99
C LYS A 192 19.79 5.43 3.93
N VAL A 193 19.48 5.72 2.67
CA VAL A 193 20.42 5.52 1.55
C VAL A 193 21.44 6.66 1.46
N SER A 194 21.05 7.91 1.75
CA SER A 194 21.99 9.03 1.82
C SER A 194 23.11 8.77 2.83
N HIS A 195 22.81 8.11 3.95
CA HIS A 195 23.85 7.62 4.85
C HIS A 195 24.77 6.60 4.15
N PHE A 196 24.22 5.59 3.47
CA PHE A 196 25.02 4.53 2.84
C PHE A 196 25.93 5.04 1.70
N ILE A 197 25.44 5.99 0.88
CA ILE A 197 26.18 6.56 -0.26
C ILE A 197 27.28 7.53 0.21
N LEU A 198 27.11 8.22 1.34
CA LEU A 198 28.13 9.13 1.87
C LEU A 198 29.32 8.41 2.53
N TYR A 199 29.20 7.11 2.81
CA TYR A 199 30.23 6.28 3.45
C TYR A 199 30.81 5.19 2.54
N CYS A 200 30.46 5.18 1.26
CA CYS A 200 31.08 4.36 0.21
C CYS A 200 31.88 5.26 -0.73
#